data_AF-A0A061F8Y8-F1
#
_entry.id   AF-A0A061F8Y8-F1
#
_cell.length_a   1.000
_cell.length_b   1.000
_cell.length_c   1.000
_cell.angle_alpha   90.00
_cell.angle_beta   90.00
_cell.angle_gamma   90.00
#
_symmetry.space_group_name_H-M   'P 1'
#
loop_
_entity.id
_entity.type
_entity.pdbx_description
1 polymer ?
#
loop_
_entity_poly.entity_id
_entity_poly.type
_entity_poly.pdbx_seq_one_letter_code
_entity_poly.pdbx_strand_id
1 'polypeptide(L)'
;MKRSLPKGKPGPAGIGGLLRDHLGFIRGTFSNHIGTEDSNLAEFKAIHEGLKFFLTSPWASSHNLVIERDSSNGISWVKDHKKVPWRMKNLSTAIEVYLHKYTRISFNHVKREANTIADGLSKAGVIRNSNFKANFEIHNREQPH
;
A
#
# COMPACT_ATOMS: atom_id res chain seq x y z
N MET A 1 0.24 -1.71 -4.37
CA MET A 1 1.20 -1.56 -3.23
C MET A 1 2.25 -2.69 -3.30
N LYS A 2 3.47 -2.49 -2.79
CA LYS A 2 4.61 -3.43 -2.94
C LYS A 2 5.67 -3.37 -1.83
N ARG A 3 6.50 -4.42 -1.79
CA ARG A 3 7.69 -4.62 -0.96
C ARG A 3 8.92 -4.97 -1.81
N SER A 4 10.12 -4.76 -1.30
CA SER A 4 11.39 -4.96 -2.03
C SER A 4 12.02 -6.36 -1.94
N LEU A 5 11.64 -7.19 -0.97
CA LEU A 5 12.39 -8.42 -0.63
C LEU A 5 12.00 -9.68 -1.43
N PRO A 6 12.84 -10.72 -1.49
CA PRO A 6 12.44 -12.09 -1.83
C PRO A 6 11.73 -12.78 -0.65
N LYS A 7 10.95 -13.85 -0.92
CA LYS A 7 10.12 -14.52 0.12
C LYS A 7 11.00 -15.25 1.15
N GLY A 8 10.73 -15.04 2.45
CA GLY A 8 11.19 -15.91 3.54
C GLY A 8 12.54 -15.57 4.20
N LYS A 9 13.28 -14.55 3.74
CA LYS A 9 14.53 -14.11 4.37
C LYS A 9 14.42 -12.67 4.87
N PRO A 10 14.68 -12.39 6.17
CA PRO A 10 14.81 -11.02 6.65
C PRO A 10 15.95 -10.30 5.95
N GLY A 11 15.76 -9.02 5.67
CA GLY A 11 16.79 -8.15 5.10
C GLY A 11 16.34 -6.69 5.10
N PRO A 12 17.23 -5.76 4.70
CA PRO A 12 16.85 -4.36 4.52
C PRO A 12 15.63 -4.23 3.63
N ALA A 13 14.57 -3.65 4.16
CA ALA A 13 13.25 -3.67 3.57
C ALA A 13 12.74 -2.25 3.32
N GLY A 14 12.16 -2.09 2.14
CA GLY A 14 11.43 -0.89 1.74
C GLY A 14 10.02 -1.25 1.33
N ILE A 15 9.10 -0.32 1.57
CA ILE A 15 7.72 -0.40 1.11
C ILE A 15 7.45 0.73 0.14
N GLY A 16 6.58 0.47 -0.83
CA GLY A 16 6.21 1.46 -1.82
C GLY A 16 4.80 1.25 -2.33
N GLY A 17 4.19 2.34 -2.76
CA GLY A 17 2.86 2.29 -3.33
C GLY A 17 2.49 3.60 -3.99
N LEU A 18 1.44 3.52 -4.80
CA LEU A 18 0.90 4.64 -5.52
C LEU A 18 -0.62 4.55 -5.50
N LEU A 19 -1.26 5.70 -5.55
CA LEU A 19 -2.69 5.86 -5.79
C LEU A 19 -2.87 6.24 -7.26
N ARG A 20 -3.81 5.58 -7.93
CA ARG A 20 -4.24 5.91 -9.28
C ARG A 20 -5.74 6.17 -9.29
N ASP A 21 -6.17 7.04 -10.19
CA ASP A 21 -7.58 7.13 -10.54
C ASP A 21 -7.97 6.09 -11.59
N HIS A 22 -9.25 6.10 -11.96
CA HIS A 22 -9.84 5.21 -12.96
C HIS A 22 -9.28 5.39 -14.38
N LEU A 23 -8.62 6.52 -14.68
CA LEU A 23 -7.95 6.78 -15.95
C LEU A 23 -6.48 6.35 -15.93
N GLY A 24 -5.99 5.87 -14.78
CA GLY A 24 -4.61 5.43 -14.59
C GLY A 24 -3.64 6.55 -14.19
N PHE A 25 -4.10 7.79 -13.99
CA PHE A 25 -3.24 8.88 -13.55
C PHE A 25 -2.82 8.70 -12.10
N ILE A 26 -1.54 8.91 -11.82
CA ILE A 26 -1.00 8.82 -10.46
C ILE A 26 -1.46 10.04 -9.65
N ARG A 27 -2.18 9.79 -8.56
CA ARG A 27 -2.70 10.80 -7.62
C ARG A 27 -1.88 10.91 -6.35
N GLY A 28 -1.06 9.92 -6.07
CA GLY A 28 -0.10 10.01 -4.98
C GLY A 28 0.86 8.83 -4.96
N THR A 29 1.97 8.98 -4.27
CA THR A 29 2.96 7.92 -4.08
C THR A 29 3.55 7.97 -2.68
N PHE A 30 4.02 6.82 -2.22
CA PHE A 30 4.85 6.72 -1.03
C PHE A 30 5.99 5.73 -1.23
N SER A 31 7.06 5.94 -0.48
CA SER A 31 8.23 5.06 -0.46
C SER A 31 8.99 5.25 0.84
N ASN A 32 9.03 4.20 1.65
CA ASN A 32 9.52 4.26 3.03
C ASN A 32 10.50 3.14 3.32
N HIS A 33 11.52 3.45 4.12
CA HIS A 33 12.39 2.46 4.74
C HIS A 33 11.67 1.87 5.96
N ILE A 34 11.73 0.55 6.15
CA ILE A 34 11.05 -0.13 7.27
C ILE A 34 11.97 -1.01 8.13
N GLY A 35 13.28 -0.82 8.00
CA GLY A 35 14.29 -1.57 8.73
C GLY A 35 14.57 -2.93 8.12
N THR A 36 15.03 -3.86 8.94
CA THR A 36 15.26 -5.26 8.55
C THR A 36 14.00 -6.07 8.84
N GLU A 37 13.33 -6.55 7.80
CA GLU A 37 12.04 -7.25 7.93
C GLU A 37 11.93 -8.46 7.02
N ASP A 38 11.04 -9.39 7.34
CA ASP A 38 10.70 -10.49 6.43
C ASP A 38 9.72 -10.03 5.34
N SER A 39 9.72 -10.75 4.21
CA SER A 39 8.85 -10.49 3.07
C SER A 39 7.38 -10.27 3.42
N ASN A 40 6.81 -11.13 4.27
CA ASN A 40 5.38 -11.08 4.52
C ASN A 40 5.04 -9.89 5.42
N LEU A 41 5.91 -9.58 6.40
CA LEU A 41 5.75 -8.39 7.24
C LEU A 41 5.91 -7.11 6.44
N ALA A 42 6.91 -7.04 5.55
CA ALA A 42 7.10 -5.91 4.65
C ALA A 42 5.87 -5.68 3.76
N GLU A 43 5.26 -6.77 3.28
CA GLU A 43 4.01 -6.68 2.54
C GLU A 43 2.89 -6.09 3.39
N PHE A 44 2.66 -6.65 4.57
CA PHE A 44 1.58 -6.21 5.45
C PHE A 44 1.77 -4.77 5.96
N LYS A 45 3.02 -4.31 6.11
CA LYS A 45 3.34 -2.90 6.35
C LYS A 45 3.00 -2.02 5.13
N ALA A 46 3.28 -2.46 3.91
CA ALA A 46 2.90 -1.72 2.69
C ALA A 46 1.37 -1.56 2.56
N ILE A 47 0.62 -2.58 2.98
CA ILE A 47 -0.85 -2.59 3.06
C ILE A 47 -1.34 -1.49 4.00
N HIS A 48 -0.86 -1.54 5.24
CA HIS A 48 -1.25 -0.62 6.28
C HIS A 48 -0.88 0.82 5.92
N GLU A 49 0.32 1.02 5.38
CA GLU A 49 0.80 2.34 4.99
C GLU A 49 -0.02 2.92 3.82
N GLY A 50 -0.36 2.10 2.83
CA GLY A 50 -1.18 2.55 1.72
C GLY A 50 -2.64 2.83 2.09
N LEU A 51 -3.20 2.08 3.05
CA LEU A 51 -4.50 2.41 3.66
C LEU A 51 -4.42 3.77 4.35
N LYS A 52 -3.45 3.97 5.24
CA LYS A 52 -3.22 5.24 5.93
C LYS A 52 -3.03 6.39 4.94
N PHE A 53 -2.27 6.16 3.87
CA PHE A 53 -2.02 7.15 2.83
C PHE A 53 -3.32 7.57 2.12
N PHE A 54 -4.16 6.61 1.71
CA PHE A 54 -5.47 6.93 1.11
C PHE A 54 -6.40 7.63 2.10
N LEU A 55 -6.50 7.12 3.34
CA LEU A 55 -7.46 7.63 4.33
C LEU A 55 -7.12 9.04 4.83
N THR A 56 -5.87 9.48 4.66
CA THR A 56 -5.43 10.85 4.95
C THR A 56 -5.42 11.75 3.72
N SER A 57 -5.86 11.24 2.57
CA SER A 57 -5.94 12.00 1.33
C SER A 57 -7.30 12.69 1.15
N PRO A 58 -7.39 13.72 0.30
CA PRO A 58 -8.66 14.39 -0.02
C PRO A 58 -9.72 13.45 -0.63
N TRP A 59 -9.31 12.31 -1.18
CA TRP A 59 -10.21 11.37 -1.86
C TRP A 59 -10.95 10.42 -0.91
N ALA A 60 -10.52 10.32 0.36
CA ALA A 60 -11.04 9.35 1.31
C ALA A 60 -12.56 9.46 1.57
N SER A 61 -13.11 10.68 1.49
CA SER A 61 -14.53 10.95 1.77
C SER A 61 -15.45 10.64 0.58
N SER A 62 -14.93 10.64 -0.64
CA SER A 62 -15.73 10.62 -1.87
C SER A 62 -15.50 9.40 -2.75
N HIS A 63 -14.33 8.74 -2.65
CA HIS A 63 -13.92 7.68 -3.56
C HIS A 63 -13.82 6.31 -2.89
N ASN A 64 -13.94 5.27 -3.72
CA ASN A 64 -13.66 3.90 -3.31
C ASN A 64 -12.15 3.63 -3.43
N LEU A 65 -11.61 2.80 -2.55
CA LEU A 65 -10.24 2.31 -2.67
C LEU A 65 -10.24 0.85 -3.13
N VAL A 66 -9.56 0.58 -4.23
CA VAL A 66 -9.20 -0.77 -4.65
C VAL A 66 -7.72 -0.97 -4.36
N ILE A 67 -7.39 -1.94 -3.49
CA ILE A 67 -6.00 -2.23 -3.19
C ILE A 67 -5.50 -3.41 -4.02
N GLU A 68 -4.58 -3.10 -4.93
CA GLU A 68 -3.93 -4.07 -5.80
C GLU A 68 -2.63 -4.59 -5.17
N ARG A 69 -2.52 -5.93 -5.12
CA ARG A 69 -1.37 -6.66 -4.54
C ARG A 69 -1.13 -7.95 -5.28
N ASP A 70 0.08 -8.49 -5.18
CA ASP A 70 0.45 -9.72 -5.86
C ASP A 70 0.76 -10.90 -4.92
N SER A 71 0.74 -10.73 -3.58
CA SER A 71 0.81 -11.89 -2.67
C SER A 71 -0.54 -12.50 -2.32
N SER A 72 -0.53 -13.82 -2.25
CA SER A 72 -1.61 -14.62 -1.70
C SER A 72 -1.72 -14.46 -0.17
N ASN A 73 -0.59 -14.37 0.54
CA ASN A 73 -0.57 -14.25 2.01
C ASN A 73 -1.26 -12.98 2.51
N GLY A 74 -0.97 -11.82 1.89
CA GLY A 74 -1.57 -10.55 2.29
C GLY A 74 -3.09 -10.52 2.10
N ILE A 75 -3.61 -11.23 1.10
CA ILE A 75 -5.06 -11.37 0.90
C ILE A 75 -5.67 -12.29 1.95
N SER A 76 -5.04 -13.45 2.21
CA SER A 76 -5.56 -14.40 3.19
C SER A 76 -5.62 -13.82 4.61
N TRP A 77 -4.64 -13.01 5.00
CA TRP A 77 -4.58 -12.42 6.35
C TRP A 77 -5.56 -11.27 6.55
N VAL A 78 -5.75 -10.45 5.52
CA VAL A 78 -6.76 -9.39 5.55
C VAL A 78 -8.18 -9.96 5.60
N LYS A 79 -8.42 -11.11 4.96
CA LYS A 79 -9.75 -11.76 4.97
C LYS A 79 -10.03 -12.56 6.24
N ASP A 80 -8.99 -13.01 6.94
CA ASP A 80 -9.12 -13.89 8.10
C ASP A 80 -8.05 -13.57 9.14
N HIS A 81 -8.45 -12.77 10.14
CA HIS A 81 -7.61 -12.39 11.27
C HIS A 81 -6.94 -13.59 11.92
N LYS A 82 -7.63 -14.73 12.03
CA LYS A 82 -7.16 -15.91 12.77
C LYS A 82 -5.92 -16.53 12.12
N LYS A 83 -5.75 -16.37 10.80
CA LYS A 83 -4.61 -16.87 10.03
C LYS A 83 -3.37 -15.99 10.13
N VAL A 84 -3.47 -14.81 10.73
CA VAL A 84 -2.33 -13.90 10.90
C VAL A 84 -1.38 -14.45 11.98
N PRO A 85 -0.07 -14.55 11.72
CA PRO A 85 0.91 -14.92 12.73
C PRO A 85 0.87 -13.98 13.94
N TRP A 86 1.07 -14.51 15.15
CA TRP A 86 0.98 -13.75 16.41
C TRP A 86 1.78 -12.42 16.38
N ARG A 87 2.99 -12.44 15.80
CA ARG A 87 3.88 -11.28 15.71
C ARG A 87 3.30 -10.11 14.89
N MET A 88 2.29 -10.37 14.05
CA MET A 88 1.68 -9.39 13.15
C MET A 88 0.25 -9.03 13.58
N LYS A 89 -0.22 -9.51 14.73
CA LYS A 89 -1.60 -9.29 15.20
C LYS A 89 -1.92 -7.83 15.40
N ASN A 90 -1.03 -7.06 16.04
CA ASN A 90 -1.23 -5.63 16.23
C ASN A 90 -1.41 -4.89 14.89
N LEU A 91 -0.62 -5.27 13.88
CA LEU A 91 -0.73 -4.71 12.52
C LEU A 91 -2.04 -5.10 11.85
N SER A 92 -2.48 -6.35 12.02
CA SER A 92 -3.77 -6.84 11.51
C SER A 92 -4.95 -6.10 12.15
N THR A 93 -4.92 -5.90 13.46
CA THR A 93 -5.96 -5.17 14.20
C THR A 93 -6.03 -3.72 13.73
N ALA A 94 -4.89 -3.05 13.52
CA ALA A 94 -4.87 -1.69 12.97
C ALA A 94 -5.48 -1.63 11.57
N ILE A 95 -5.20 -2.62 10.72
CA ILE A 95 -5.82 -2.73 9.39
C ILE A 95 -7.33 -2.96 9.50
N GLU A 96 -7.78 -3.85 10.38
CA GLU A 96 -9.21 -4.13 10.59
C GLU A 96 -9.98 -2.90 11.03
N VAL A 97 -9.42 -2.09 11.93
CA VAL A 97 -10.04 -0.82 12.33
C VAL A 97 -10.30 0.07 11.11
N TYR A 98 -9.35 0.15 10.16
CA TYR A 98 -9.58 0.89 8.91
C TYR A 98 -10.65 0.24 8.03
N LEU A 99 -10.67 -1.08 7.88
CA LEU A 99 -11.65 -1.75 7.03
C LEU A 99 -13.07 -1.70 7.59
N HIS A 100 -13.23 -1.73 8.92
CA HIS A 100 -14.53 -1.57 9.56
C HIS A 100 -15.05 -0.13 9.48
N LYS A 101 -14.17 0.86 9.60
CA LYS A 101 -14.55 2.27 9.53
C LYS A 101 -14.92 2.72 8.11
N TYR A 102 -14.38 2.06 7.08
CA TYR A 102 -14.56 2.46 5.67
C TYR A 102 -15.07 1.30 4.82
N THR A 103 -16.39 1.29 4.55
CA THR A 103 -17.08 0.24 3.78
C THR A 103 -16.73 0.21 2.28
N ARG A 104 -15.98 1.21 1.80
CA ARG A 104 -15.68 1.44 0.38
C ARG A 104 -14.28 0.95 -0.02
N ILE A 105 -13.69 0.04 0.77
CA ILE A 105 -12.36 -0.54 0.53
C ILE A 105 -12.50 -1.98 0.04
N SER A 106 -11.85 -2.30 -1.07
CA SER A 106 -11.82 -3.64 -1.66
C SER A 106 -10.39 -4.05 -2.03
N PHE A 107 -10.19 -5.34 -2.29
CA PHE A 107 -8.87 -5.92 -2.58
C PHE A 107 -8.92 -6.66 -3.91
N ASN A 108 -7.93 -6.41 -4.76
CA ASN A 108 -7.75 -7.12 -6.02
C ASN A 108 -6.35 -7.76 -6.09
N HIS A 109 -6.31 -8.98 -6.63
CA HIS A 109 -5.04 -9.63 -6.93
C HIS A 109 -4.60 -9.25 -8.34
N VAL A 110 -3.36 -8.78 -8.48
CA VAL A 110 -2.77 -8.42 -9.76
C VAL A 110 -1.50 -9.21 -10.01
N LYS A 111 -1.21 -9.47 -11.29
CA LYS A 111 0.06 -10.07 -11.69
C LYS A 111 1.21 -9.13 -11.32
N ARG A 112 2.35 -9.71 -10.94
CA ARG A 112 3.54 -8.97 -10.51
C ARG A 112 4.04 -7.96 -11.57
N GLU A 113 3.91 -8.32 -12.84
CA GLU A 113 4.28 -7.51 -14.01
C GLU A 113 3.49 -6.21 -14.12
N ALA A 114 2.25 -6.17 -13.61
CA ALA A 114 1.42 -4.96 -13.61
C ALA A 114 1.78 -3.97 -12.47
N ASN A 115 2.67 -4.38 -11.54
CA ASN A 115 2.96 -3.65 -10.30
C ASN A 115 4.41 -3.11 -10.27
N THR A 116 5.00 -2.89 -11.45
CA THR A 116 6.41 -2.47 -11.64
C THR A 116 6.74 -1.14 -10.98
N ILE A 117 5.87 -0.13 -11.06
CA ILE A 117 6.12 1.17 -10.44
C ILE A 117 6.18 1.05 -8.92
N ALA A 118 5.26 0.30 -8.31
CA ALA A 118 5.28 0.11 -6.85
C ALA A 118 6.49 -0.73 -6.42
N ASP A 119 6.95 -1.68 -7.23
CA ASP A 119 8.20 -2.44 -7.00
C ASP A 119 9.41 -1.49 -6.99
N GLY A 120 9.50 -0.59 -7.97
CA GLY A 120 10.52 0.47 -8.01
C GLY A 120 10.49 1.37 -6.77
N LEU A 121 9.31 1.84 -6.37
CA LEU A 121 9.14 2.63 -5.14
C LEU A 121 9.56 1.86 -3.88
N SER A 122 9.30 0.56 -3.81
CA SER A 122 9.71 -0.26 -2.68
C SER A 122 11.23 -0.44 -2.62
N LYS A 123 11.89 -0.63 -3.77
CA LYS A 123 13.36 -0.69 -3.88
C LYS A 123 14.00 0.64 -3.49
N ALA A 124 13.45 1.76 -3.95
CA ALA A 124 13.88 3.09 -3.51
C ALA A 124 13.69 3.29 -2.01
N GLY A 125 12.65 2.68 -1.42
CA GLY A 125 12.40 2.73 0.02
C GLY A 125 13.50 2.07 0.85
N VAL A 126 14.19 1.04 0.32
CA VAL A 126 15.29 0.36 1.03
C VAL A 126 16.44 1.32 1.33
N ILE A 127 16.75 2.23 0.40
CA ILE A 127 17.90 3.13 0.47
C ILE A 127 17.58 4.53 1.00
N ARG A 128 16.33 4.76 1.44
CA ARG A 128 15.87 6.08 1.88
C ARG A 128 16.29 6.37 3.33
N ASN A 129 16.80 7.58 3.55
CA ASN A 129 17.10 8.09 4.90
C ASN A 129 15.86 8.65 5.61
N SER A 130 14.77 8.92 4.88
CA SER A 130 13.52 9.45 5.40
C SER A 130 12.31 8.94 4.63
N ASN A 131 11.15 8.91 5.28
CA ASN A 131 9.89 8.54 4.65
C ASN A 131 9.49 9.55 3.58
N PHE A 132 8.98 9.07 2.45
CA PHE A 132 8.54 9.91 1.34
C PHE A 132 7.07 9.68 1.03
N LYS A 133 6.33 10.78 0.88
CA LYS A 133 4.95 10.82 0.42
C LYS A 133 4.75 12.05 -0.46
N ALA A 134 3.98 11.90 -1.53
CA ALA A 134 3.57 13.00 -2.38
C ALA A 134 2.15 12.77 -2.87
N ASN A 135 1.32 13.82 -2.84
CA ASN A 135 0.01 13.87 -3.48
C ASN A 135 0.12 14.74 -4.74
N PHE A 136 -0.58 14.34 -5.79
CA PHE A 136 -0.59 15.05 -7.07
C PHE A 136 -2.01 15.51 -7.36
N GLU A 137 -2.22 16.82 -7.31
CA GLU A 137 -3.45 17.45 -7.77
C GLU A 137 -3.38 17.66 -9.27
N ILE A 138 -4.46 17.33 -9.99
CA ILE A 138 -4.63 17.84 -11.36
C ILE A 138 -5.42 19.13 -11.20
N HIS A 139 -4.77 20.26 -11.44
CA HIS A 139 -5.49 21.50 -11.72
C HIS A 139 -6.24 21.28 -13.04
N ASN A 140 -7.55 21.04 -12.97
CA ASN A 140 -8.39 21.24 -14.14
C ASN A 140 -8.30 22.73 -14.46
N ARG A 141 -7.59 23.09 -15.53
CA ARG A 141 -7.77 24.40 -16.14
C ARG A 141 -9.20 24.41 -16.69
N GLU A 142 -10.12 25.00 -15.94
CA GLU A 142 -11.42 25.38 -16.49
C GLU A 142 -11.14 26.29 -17.69
N GLN A 143 -11.52 25.82 -18.88
CA GLN A 143 -11.64 26.66 -20.07
C GLN A 143 -12.92 27.49 -19.86
N PRO A 144 -12.85 28.82 -19.80
CA PRO A 144 -14.07 29.62 -19.75
C PRO A 144 -14.80 29.47 -21.08
N HIS A 145 -16.09 29.10 -21.01
CA HIS A 145 -17.03 29.22 -22.10
C HIS A 145 -17.38 30.68 -22.37
#